data_AF-A0A015Z8R6-F1
#
_entry.id   AF-A0A015Z8R6-F1
#
_cell.length_a   1.000
_cell.length_b   1.000
_cell.length_c   1.000
_cell.angle_alpha   90.00
_cell.angle_beta   90.00
_cell.angle_gamma   90.00
#
_symmetry.space_group_name_H-M   'P 1'
#
loop_
_entity.id
_entity.type
_entity.pdbx_description
1 polymer ?
#
loop_
_entity_poly.entity_id
_entity_poly.type
_entity_poly.pdbx_seq_one_letter_code
_entity_poly.pdbx_strand_id
1 'polypeptide(L)'
;MKKENKKITELVKTFEDARKLTGRPDVPDFSNLPTDMRKHFEAQYKMIVIAEALNEGWIPDWDNYNEYKYYPWFEMSPSSFAFDGSFYDCAYAYAGSGSRLKFRTRELANYAAEQFIDIWKDIQIG
;
A
#
# COMPACT_ATOMS: atom_id res chain seq x y z
N MET A 1 -30.42 -14.18 3.35
CA MET A 1 -29.03 -14.26 3.84
C MET A 1 -28.60 -12.87 4.28
N LYS A 2 -28.29 -12.68 5.57
CA LYS A 2 -27.63 -11.45 6.03
C LYS A 2 -26.21 -11.48 5.45
N LYS A 3 -25.86 -10.56 4.54
CA LYS A 3 -24.46 -10.32 4.20
C LYS A 3 -23.79 -9.88 5.50
N GLU A 4 -22.94 -10.72 6.07
CA GLU A 4 -22.01 -10.24 7.10
C GLU A 4 -21.18 -9.13 6.46
N ASN A 5 -21.31 -7.90 6.96
CA ASN A 5 -20.41 -6.81 6.62
C ASN A 5 -19.05 -7.10 7.26
N LYS A 6 -18.28 -7.99 6.64
CA LYS A 6 -16.89 -8.23 7.00
C LYS A 6 -16.08 -6.97 6.70
N LYS A 7 -15.15 -6.62 7.58
CA LYS A 7 -14.24 -5.49 7.34
C LYS A 7 -13.32 -5.84 6.18
N ILE A 8 -12.93 -4.86 5.37
CA ILE A 8 -12.03 -5.10 4.23
C ILE A 8 -10.69 -5.73 4.66
N THR A 9 -10.20 -5.38 5.86
CA THR A 9 -8.98 -5.95 6.47
C THR A 9 -9.13 -7.41 6.90
N GLU A 10 -10.35 -7.96 6.96
CA GLU A 10 -10.58 -9.40 7.17
C GLU A 10 -10.60 -10.16 5.85
N LEU A 11 -10.84 -9.46 4.73
CA LEU A 11 -10.90 -10.01 3.39
C LEU A 11 -9.53 -9.98 2.70
N VAL A 12 -8.76 -8.90 2.88
CA VAL A 12 -7.46 -8.70 2.22
C VAL A 12 -6.32 -9.03 3.18
N LYS A 13 -5.93 -10.30 3.28
CA LYS A 13 -4.80 -10.74 4.12
C LYS A 13 -3.54 -11.05 3.30
N THR A 14 -3.72 -11.31 2.01
CA THR A 14 -2.66 -11.65 1.07
C THR A 14 -2.80 -10.83 -0.21
N PHE A 15 -1.73 -10.78 -1.01
CA PHE A 15 -1.79 -10.20 -2.36
C PHE A 15 -2.81 -10.93 -3.25
N GLU A 16 -2.94 -12.25 -3.10
CA GLU A 16 -3.92 -13.03 -3.88
C GLU A 16 -5.36 -12.66 -3.52
N ASP A 17 -5.65 -12.35 -2.25
CA ASP A 17 -6.96 -11.84 -1.85
C ASP A 17 -7.26 -10.50 -2.52
N ALA A 18 -6.28 -9.58 -2.51
CA ALA A 18 -6.39 -8.28 -3.16
C ALA A 18 -6.65 -8.43 -4.66
N ARG A 19 -5.94 -9.34 -5.35
CA ARG A 19 -6.16 -9.64 -6.77
C ARG A 19 -7.57 -10.15 -7.04
N LYS A 20 -8.05 -11.12 -6.25
CA LYS A 20 -9.40 -11.68 -6.40
C LYS A 20 -10.48 -10.61 -6.22
N LEU A 21 -10.29 -9.69 -5.29
CA LEU A 21 -11.25 -8.62 -5.02
C LEU A 21 -11.23 -7.53 -6.09
N THR A 22 -10.06 -7.18 -6.62
CA THR A 22 -9.90 -6.11 -7.62
C THR A 22 -10.04 -6.59 -9.07
N GLY A 23 -9.91 -7.90 -9.30
CA GLY A 23 -9.84 -8.49 -10.65
C GLY A 23 -8.51 -8.22 -11.36
N ARG A 24 -7.48 -7.74 -10.64
CA ARG A 24 -6.16 -7.43 -11.22
C ARG A 24 -5.37 -8.71 -11.56
N PRO A 25 -4.56 -8.68 -12.64
CA PRO A 25 -3.71 -9.82 -12.98
C PRO A 25 -2.59 -10.01 -11.96
N ASP A 26 -1.85 -11.10 -12.11
CA ASP A 26 -0.65 -11.35 -11.31
C ASP A 26 0.42 -10.28 -11.57
N VAL A 27 1.51 -10.34 -10.81
CA VAL A 27 2.68 -9.49 -11.01
C VAL A 27 3.11 -9.56 -12.48
N PRO A 28 3.23 -8.40 -13.17
CA PRO A 28 3.72 -8.36 -14.54
C PRO A 28 5.14 -8.91 -14.66
N ASP A 29 5.52 -9.31 -15.88
CA ASP A 29 6.90 -9.67 -16.15
C ASP A 29 7.79 -8.42 -16.18
N PHE A 30 8.72 -8.33 -15.22
CA PHE A 30 9.73 -7.28 -15.12
C PHE A 30 11.13 -7.75 -15.58
N SER A 31 11.23 -8.88 -16.30
CA SER A 31 12.50 -9.44 -16.79
C SER A 31 13.34 -8.47 -17.64
N ASN A 32 12.72 -7.47 -18.26
CA ASN A 32 13.41 -6.43 -19.04
C ASN A 32 14.09 -5.35 -18.18
N LEU A 33 13.85 -5.31 -16.87
CA LEU A 33 14.52 -4.38 -15.96
C LEU A 33 15.88 -4.93 -15.50
N PRO A 34 16.82 -4.06 -15.08
CA PRO A 34 18.00 -4.47 -14.32
C PRO A 34 17.61 -5.29 -13.09
N THR A 35 18.36 -6.35 -12.81
CA THR A 35 18.03 -7.34 -11.76
C THR A 35 17.86 -6.70 -10.38
N ASP A 36 18.65 -5.69 -10.07
CA ASP A 36 18.61 -4.89 -8.84
C ASP A 36 17.29 -4.12 -8.68
N MET A 37 16.65 -3.70 -9.79
CA MET A 37 15.40 -2.93 -9.74
C MET A 37 14.15 -3.81 -9.68
N ARG A 38 14.21 -5.06 -10.17
CA ARG A 38 13.01 -5.91 -10.35
C ARG A 38 12.22 -6.08 -9.06
N LYS A 39 12.91 -6.37 -7.95
CA LYS A 39 12.27 -6.61 -6.66
C LYS A 39 11.43 -5.42 -6.20
N HIS A 40 11.94 -4.21 -6.38
CA HIS A 40 11.24 -2.96 -6.06
C HIS A 40 9.94 -2.83 -6.89
N PHE A 41 10.01 -3.03 -8.21
CA PHE A 41 8.83 -2.88 -9.08
C PHE A 41 7.78 -3.98 -8.87
N GLU A 42 8.20 -5.21 -8.57
CA GLU A 42 7.29 -6.29 -8.18
C GLU A 42 6.56 -5.94 -6.88
N ALA A 43 7.29 -5.45 -5.87
CA ALA A 43 6.72 -5.06 -4.58
C ALA A 43 5.78 -3.85 -4.73
N GLN A 44 6.16 -2.85 -5.52
CA GLN A 44 5.32 -1.70 -5.87
C GLN A 44 4.00 -2.14 -6.51
N TYR A 45 4.04 -3.00 -7.52
CA TYR A 45 2.82 -3.50 -8.17
C TYR A 45 1.91 -4.21 -7.15
N LYS A 46 2.46 -5.10 -6.33
CA LYS A 46 1.70 -5.80 -5.29
C LYS A 46 1.02 -4.82 -4.33
N MET A 47 1.76 -3.83 -3.83
CA MET A 47 1.21 -2.88 -2.87
C MET A 47 0.16 -1.96 -3.48
N ILE A 48 0.29 -1.57 -4.76
CA ILE A 48 -0.74 -0.81 -5.48
C ILE A 48 -2.06 -1.59 -5.53
N VAL A 49 -2.01 -2.88 -5.87
CA VAL A 49 -3.21 -3.73 -5.92
C VAL A 49 -3.81 -3.93 -4.52
N ILE A 50 -2.97 -4.12 -3.50
CA ILE A 50 -3.40 -4.22 -2.10
C ILE A 50 -4.06 -2.92 -1.64
N ALA A 51 -3.46 -1.76 -1.93
CA ALA A 51 -4.01 -0.47 -1.58
C ALA A 51 -5.34 -0.20 -2.31
N GLU A 52 -5.46 -0.55 -3.58
CA GLU A 52 -6.72 -0.49 -4.33
C GLU A 52 -7.82 -1.32 -3.67
N ALA A 53 -7.51 -2.56 -3.27
CA ALA A 53 -8.44 -3.45 -2.58
C ALA A 53 -8.86 -2.89 -1.20
N LEU A 54 -7.89 -2.47 -0.38
CA LEU A 54 -8.11 -1.95 0.97
C LEU A 54 -8.88 -0.62 0.97
N ASN A 55 -8.69 0.21 -0.06
CA ASN A 55 -9.39 1.48 -0.20
C ASN A 55 -10.81 1.33 -0.76
N GLU A 56 -11.23 0.13 -1.16
CA GLU A 56 -12.57 -0.14 -1.69
C GLU A 56 -12.93 0.80 -2.86
N GLY A 57 -11.97 1.08 -3.73
CA GLY A 57 -12.14 1.99 -4.88
C GLY A 57 -12.06 3.48 -4.55
N TRP A 58 -11.73 3.86 -3.31
CA TRP A 58 -11.39 5.25 -3.00
C TRP A 58 -10.14 5.69 -3.76
N ILE A 59 -10.23 6.86 -4.39
CA ILE A 59 -9.14 7.51 -5.13
C ILE A 59 -8.94 8.89 -4.47
N PRO A 60 -7.70 9.26 -4.12
CA PRO A 60 -7.42 10.56 -3.49
C PRO A 60 -7.79 11.72 -4.42
N ASP A 61 -8.57 12.67 -3.90
CA ASP A 61 -8.86 13.96 -4.54
C ASP A 61 -7.81 14.99 -4.08
N TRP A 62 -6.86 15.28 -4.96
CA TRP A 62 -5.75 16.19 -4.65
C TRP A 62 -6.13 17.66 -4.64
N ASP A 63 -7.30 18.03 -5.18
CA ASP A 63 -7.82 19.40 -5.11
C ASP A 63 -8.56 19.65 -3.78
N ASN A 64 -8.87 18.59 -3.03
CA ASN A 64 -9.51 18.68 -1.72
C ASN A 64 -8.50 18.62 -0.57
N TYR A 65 -8.10 19.80 -0.08
CA TYR A 65 -7.22 19.96 1.08
C TYR A 65 -7.80 19.43 2.41
N ASN A 66 -9.11 19.25 2.50
CA ASN A 66 -9.77 18.71 3.70
C ASN A 66 -9.83 17.18 3.69
N GLU A 67 -9.46 16.53 2.59
CA GLU A 67 -9.40 15.08 2.51
C GLU A 67 -8.00 14.58 2.92
N TYR A 68 -7.94 13.98 4.10
CA TYR A 68 -6.73 13.33 4.59
C TYR A 68 -6.38 12.08 3.77
N LYS A 69 -5.10 11.98 3.42
CA LYS A 69 -4.53 10.89 2.62
C LYS A 69 -3.39 10.28 3.42
N TYR A 70 -3.61 9.11 3.99
CA TYR A 70 -2.68 8.50 4.93
C TYR A 70 -1.61 7.69 4.22
N TYR A 71 -0.39 7.74 4.75
CA TYR A 71 0.74 6.94 4.27
C TYR A 71 1.50 6.35 5.46
N PRO A 72 1.90 5.07 5.40
CA PRO A 72 2.74 4.45 6.42
C PRO A 72 4.16 5.03 6.47
N TRP A 73 4.64 5.36 7.66
CA TRP A 73 6.02 5.73 7.91
C TRP A 73 6.74 4.60 8.66
N PHE A 74 7.99 4.35 8.25
CA PHE A 74 8.80 3.25 8.75
C PHE A 74 10.10 3.77 9.31
N GLU A 75 10.51 3.23 10.46
CA GLU A 75 11.86 3.38 10.98
C GLU A 75 12.80 2.43 10.22
N MET A 76 13.89 2.98 9.68
CA MET A 76 14.83 2.26 8.83
C MET A 76 16.25 2.40 9.39
N SER A 77 16.93 1.27 9.61
CA SER A 77 18.33 1.24 10.01
C SER A 77 19.07 0.08 9.31
N PRO A 78 20.41 0.06 9.32
CA PRO A 78 21.17 -1.06 8.75
C PRO A 78 20.81 -2.44 9.34
N SER A 79 20.23 -2.48 10.54
CA SER A 79 19.88 -3.70 11.26
C SER A 79 18.37 -3.92 11.47
N SER A 80 17.51 -2.97 11.08
CA SER A 80 16.07 -3.04 11.35
C SER A 80 15.21 -2.32 10.32
N PHE A 81 14.00 -2.86 10.11
CA PHE A 81 12.91 -2.22 9.37
C PHE A 81 11.63 -2.43 10.17
N ALA A 82 11.05 -1.36 10.68
CA ALA A 82 9.88 -1.41 11.55
C ALA A 82 8.85 -0.35 11.16
N PHE A 83 7.57 -0.68 11.29
CA PHE A 83 6.50 0.29 11.17
C PHE A 83 6.47 1.18 12.42
N ASP A 84 6.48 2.50 12.24
CA ASP A 84 6.44 3.48 13.34
C ASP A 84 5.06 4.15 13.45
N GLY A 85 4.43 4.48 12.32
CA GLY A 85 3.08 5.03 12.33
C GLY A 85 2.63 5.56 10.98
N SER A 86 1.32 5.75 10.81
CA SER A 86 0.78 6.41 9.61
C SER A 86 0.43 7.86 9.88
N PHE A 87 0.77 8.72 8.93
CA PHE A 87 0.49 10.16 8.95
C PHE A 87 -0.30 10.55 7.70
N TYR A 88 -1.14 11.58 7.82
CA TYR A 88 -1.81 12.15 6.65
C TYR A 88 -0.87 13.16 5.98
N ASP A 89 -0.90 13.20 4.66
CA ASP A 89 -0.06 14.11 3.88
C ASP A 89 -0.64 15.53 3.90
N CYS A 90 0.17 16.50 4.32
CA CYS A 90 -0.20 17.91 4.45
C CYS A 90 0.32 18.75 3.29
N ALA A 91 0.29 18.31 2.03
CA ALA A 91 0.76 19.06 0.86
C ALA A 91 2.15 19.73 0.99
N TYR A 92 2.97 19.34 1.97
CA TYR A 92 4.38 19.65 2.02
C TYR A 92 5.05 18.55 1.21
N ALA A 93 5.92 18.94 0.28
CA ALA A 93 6.51 18.12 -0.78
C ALA A 93 7.41 16.96 -0.29
N TYR A 94 6.97 16.13 0.65
CA TYR A 94 7.47 14.79 0.91
C TYR A 94 6.87 13.82 -0.13
N ALA A 95 7.04 14.16 -1.41
CA ALA A 95 6.48 13.50 -2.58
C ALA A 95 7.15 12.14 -2.92
N GLY A 96 7.64 11.42 -1.90
CA GLY A 96 8.23 10.08 -2.07
C GLY A 96 7.21 8.96 -2.18
N SER A 97 5.93 9.24 -1.88
CA SER A 97 4.85 8.24 -1.91
C SER A 97 3.83 8.57 -3.00
N GLY A 98 3.82 7.76 -4.07
CA GLY A 98 2.86 7.92 -5.16
C GLY A 98 1.41 7.80 -4.67
N SER A 99 0.48 8.48 -5.35
CA SER A 99 -0.95 8.53 -4.98
C SER A 99 -1.61 7.16 -4.79
N ARG A 100 -1.11 6.15 -5.51
CA ARG A 100 -1.60 4.75 -5.45
C ARG A 100 -1.22 4.01 -4.16
N LEU A 101 -0.35 4.59 -3.34
CA LEU A 101 0.06 4.05 -2.05
C LEU A 101 -0.56 4.82 -0.87
N LYS A 102 -1.49 5.74 -1.13
CA LYS A 102 -2.25 6.44 -0.09
C LYS A 102 -3.45 5.61 0.35
N PHE A 103 -3.82 5.73 1.61
CA PHE A 103 -4.99 5.10 2.20
C PHE A 103 -5.99 6.13 2.70
N ARG A 104 -7.27 5.79 2.56
CA ARG A 104 -8.38 6.66 2.95
C ARG A 104 -8.42 6.96 4.45
N THR A 105 -8.00 6.02 5.28
CA THR A 105 -8.00 6.16 6.75
C THR A 105 -6.67 5.74 7.34
N ARG A 106 -6.36 6.29 8.52
CA ARG A 106 -5.18 5.90 9.29
C ARG A 106 -5.15 4.42 9.63
N GLU A 107 -6.32 3.85 9.93
CA GLU A 107 -6.49 2.44 10.29
C GLU A 107 -6.12 1.52 9.12
N LEU A 108 -6.54 1.87 7.89
CA LEU A 108 -6.16 1.12 6.70
C LEU A 108 -4.66 1.24 6.40
N ALA A 109 -4.08 2.43 6.58
CA ALA A 109 -2.65 2.62 6.43
C ALA A 109 -1.84 1.77 7.43
N ASN A 110 -2.20 1.81 8.72
CA ASN A 110 -1.55 0.99 9.75
C ASN A 110 -1.69 -0.51 9.43
N TYR A 111 -2.91 -0.96 9.09
CA TYR A 111 -3.13 -2.35 8.71
C TYR A 111 -2.26 -2.76 7.52
N ALA A 112 -2.21 -1.94 6.47
CA ALA A 112 -1.41 -2.22 5.29
C ALA A 112 0.09 -2.29 5.61
N ALA A 113 0.57 -1.45 6.53
CA ALA A 113 1.95 -1.42 6.97
C ALA A 113 2.34 -2.67 7.76
N GLU A 114 1.49 -3.06 8.72
CA GLU A 114 1.72 -4.20 9.62
C GLU A 114 1.54 -5.53 8.89
N GLN A 115 0.44 -5.69 8.15
CA GLN A 115 0.09 -6.96 7.48
C GLN A 115 1.06 -7.31 6.35
N PHE A 116 1.57 -6.29 5.64
CA PHE A 116 2.38 -6.46 4.44
C PHE A 116 3.79 -5.87 4.60
N ILE A 117 4.34 -5.94 5.81
CA ILE A 117 5.63 -5.33 6.18
C ILE A 117 6.78 -5.76 5.25
N ASP A 118 6.80 -7.01 4.81
CA ASP A 118 7.84 -7.51 3.90
C ASP A 118 7.76 -6.86 2.51
N ILE A 119 6.54 -6.61 2.01
CA ILE A 119 6.35 -5.91 0.73
C ILE A 119 6.79 -4.45 0.88
N TRP A 120 6.46 -3.81 2.01
CA TRP A 120 6.93 -2.44 2.30
C TRP A 120 8.44 -2.36 2.42
N LYS A 121 9.09 -3.36 3.01
CA LYS A 121 10.54 -3.43 3.12
C LYS A 121 11.20 -3.43 1.74
N ASP A 122 10.67 -4.24 0.82
CA ASP A 122 11.15 -4.31 -0.57
C ASP A 122 10.91 -3.01 -1.35
N ILE A 123 9.88 -2.23 -0.99
CA ILE A 123 9.62 -0.91 -1.56
C ILE A 123 10.62 0.14 -1.02
N GLN A 124 10.88 0.15 0.28
CA GLN A 124 11.61 1.23 0.95
C GLN A 124 13.13 1.07 0.92
N ILE A 125 13.63 -0.18 0.93
CA ILE A 125 15.07 -0.49 0.99
C ILE A 125 15.61 -1.00 -0.37
N GLY A 126 14.71 -1.32 -1.30
CA GLY A 126 15.04 -1.87 -2.63
C GLY A 126 15.79 -0.91 -3.53
#